data_AF-A0A2S5PDY7-F1
#
_entry.id   AF-A0A2S5PDY7-F1
#
_cell.length_a   1.000
_cell.length_b   1.000
_cell.length_c   1.000
_cell.angle_alpha   90.00
_cell.angle_beta   90.00
_cell.angle_gamma   90.00
#
_symmetry.space_group_name_H-M   'P 1'
#
loop_
_entity.id
_entity.type
_entity.pdbx_description
1 polymer ?
#
loop_
_entity_poly.entity_id
_entity_poly.type
_entity_poly.pdbx_seq_one_letter_code
_entity_poly.pdbx_strand_id
1 'polypeptide(L)'
;MQQPGWLKHAWPETGIREVRGSGSNPRIAALFKDAGHPQIKSDETAWCAAFVGACLARAGIDSTKSLLARSYLKWGEPIDNFRLGAIAVFSRGNDPGQGHVGFMLGESEDNIYLLGGNQSDSVSVEAIDKSRLLGLRWPAVATGNSQQQSDAKVFDRALNHVLEMEGGWTEDPYDPGGPTNQGITLAVYAAWKGITLDGTNTGALKDELRRIAGETVREIYLRRYWLPAGCADLDPGLALMHFDAAVNHGVGTAARTLQEASGATVDGEIGPETRAAIDRASATDLLSRYADIRRARYRALPHFWRFGRGWLRRADLTLERALAIADPHSRSLSNTTKGYETMQNDTAGQPAPKWWGQSMTIWGAVVTALATVVPVVGPVVGVDITGEAIRQAGGQAVQVFQAVGGLVGTALTIWGRIRATHPLERRDMNIRI
;
A
#
# COMPACT_ATOMS: atom_id res chain seq x y z
N MET A 1 19.92 6.56 -22.06
CA MET A 1 19.62 7.84 -21.39
C MET A 1 18.12 7.96 -21.22
N GLN A 2 17.62 8.18 -20.00
CA GLN A 2 16.20 8.47 -19.80
C GLN A 2 15.92 9.90 -20.27
N GLN A 3 15.17 10.06 -21.37
CA GLN A 3 14.68 11.36 -21.86
C GLN A 3 13.23 11.58 -21.40
N PRO A 4 12.79 12.85 -21.23
CA PRO A 4 11.40 13.15 -20.90
C PRO A 4 10.39 12.55 -21.88
N GLY A 5 9.21 12.17 -21.37
CA GLY A 5 8.17 11.50 -22.16
C GLY A 5 7.74 12.27 -23.42
N TRP A 6 7.60 13.59 -23.32
CA TRP A 6 7.22 14.44 -24.46
C TRP A 6 8.27 14.49 -25.57
N LEU A 7 9.57 14.29 -25.26
CA LEU A 7 10.59 14.20 -26.33
C LEU A 7 10.41 12.95 -27.19
N LYS A 8 9.87 11.85 -26.65
CA LYS A 8 9.52 10.65 -27.44
C LYS A 8 8.47 10.95 -28.51
N HIS A 9 7.62 11.95 -28.28
CA HIS A 9 6.60 12.40 -29.23
C HIS A 9 7.11 13.53 -30.15
N ALA A 10 8.12 14.28 -29.74
CA ALA A 10 8.71 15.34 -30.54
C ALA A 10 9.63 14.81 -31.65
N TRP A 11 10.46 13.80 -31.38
CA TRP A 11 11.42 13.26 -32.35
C TRP A 11 10.79 12.73 -33.65
N PRO A 12 9.68 11.98 -33.63
CA PRO A 12 9.04 11.50 -34.87
C PRO A 12 8.43 12.60 -35.75
N GLU A 13 8.35 13.84 -35.25
CA GLU A 13 7.85 14.99 -35.99
C GLU A 13 8.96 15.73 -36.74
N THR A 14 10.24 15.45 -36.46
CA THR A 14 11.39 16.09 -37.13
C THR A 14 11.31 15.90 -38.65
N GLY A 15 11.51 17.00 -39.40
CA GLY A 15 11.44 17.01 -40.85
C GLY A 15 10.05 17.27 -41.44
N ILE A 16 8.98 17.33 -40.63
CA ILE A 16 7.69 17.87 -41.08
C ILE A 16 7.89 19.32 -41.51
N ARG A 17 7.28 19.70 -42.64
CA ARG A 17 7.36 21.02 -43.23
C ARG A 17 5.98 21.46 -43.75
N GLU A 18 5.72 22.76 -43.72
CA GLU A 18 4.53 23.35 -44.35
C GLU A 18 4.47 23.04 -45.85
N VAL A 19 3.26 22.97 -46.39
CA VAL A 19 3.05 22.84 -47.84
C VAL A 19 2.86 24.23 -48.42
N ARG A 20 3.73 24.65 -49.35
CA ARG A 20 3.59 25.95 -50.02
C ARG A 20 2.30 26.02 -50.83
N GLY A 21 1.57 27.13 -50.73
CA GLY A 21 0.36 27.40 -51.52
C GLY A 21 -0.93 27.09 -50.77
N SER A 22 -2.01 26.76 -51.46
CA SER A 22 -3.32 26.53 -50.83
C SER A 22 -3.48 25.16 -50.16
N GLY A 23 -2.41 24.37 -50.07
CA GLY A 23 -2.40 23.06 -49.43
C GLY A 23 -1.99 23.18 -47.96
N SER A 24 -2.31 22.17 -47.15
CA SER A 24 -1.87 22.16 -45.75
C SER A 24 -1.35 20.78 -45.35
N ASN A 25 -0.26 20.75 -44.59
CA ASN A 25 0.29 19.48 -44.13
C ASN A 25 -0.65 18.83 -43.09
N PRO A 26 -1.19 17.61 -43.36
CA PRO A 26 -2.13 16.96 -42.46
C PRO A 26 -1.52 16.63 -41.09
N ARG A 27 -0.19 16.46 -40.99
CA ARG A 27 0.49 16.29 -39.70
C ARG A 27 0.49 17.58 -38.89
N ILE A 28 0.69 18.74 -39.52
CA ILE A 28 0.61 20.04 -38.84
C ILE A 28 -0.82 20.30 -38.36
N ALA A 29 -1.83 19.99 -39.18
CA ALA A 29 -3.23 20.05 -38.76
C ALA A 29 -3.52 19.12 -37.56
N ALA A 30 -2.89 17.94 -37.49
CA ALA A 30 -3.00 17.05 -36.34
C ALA A 30 -2.35 17.65 -35.07
N LEU A 31 -1.24 18.39 -35.20
CA LEU A 31 -0.64 19.12 -34.05
C LEU A 31 -1.61 20.15 -33.48
N PHE A 32 -2.32 20.91 -34.33
CA PHE A 32 -3.36 21.84 -33.87
C PHE A 32 -4.48 21.12 -33.13
N LYS A 33 -4.98 20.01 -33.68
CA LYS A 33 -6.01 19.18 -33.03
C LYS A 33 -5.55 18.73 -31.64
N ASP A 34 -4.35 18.15 -31.53
CA ASP A 34 -3.82 17.63 -30.27
C ASP A 34 -3.53 18.74 -29.25
N ALA A 35 -3.19 19.95 -29.72
CA ALA A 35 -3.04 21.14 -28.89
C ALA A 35 -4.39 21.77 -28.46
N GLY A 36 -5.53 21.21 -28.85
CA GLY A 36 -6.87 21.67 -28.49
C GLY A 36 -7.54 22.63 -29.48
N HIS A 37 -7.03 22.71 -30.72
CA HIS A 37 -7.53 23.60 -31.78
C HIS A 37 -7.96 22.83 -33.04
N PRO A 38 -8.92 21.89 -32.95
CA PRO A 38 -9.35 21.07 -34.11
C PRO A 38 -9.95 21.88 -35.27
N GLN A 39 -10.36 23.13 -35.01
CA GLN A 39 -10.91 24.04 -36.01
C GLN A 39 -9.84 24.58 -36.99
N ILE A 40 -8.56 24.56 -36.62
CA ILE A 40 -7.47 25.07 -37.46
C ILE A 40 -6.96 23.93 -38.34
N LYS A 41 -7.11 24.09 -39.65
CA LYS A 41 -6.71 23.11 -40.66
C LYS A 41 -5.59 23.59 -41.57
N SER A 42 -5.17 24.84 -41.42
CA SER A 42 -4.14 25.49 -42.24
C SER A 42 -2.84 25.63 -41.46
N ASP A 43 -1.74 25.36 -42.14
CA ASP A 43 -0.36 25.49 -41.65
C ASP A 43 0.20 26.92 -41.78
N GLU A 44 -0.54 27.86 -42.40
CA GLU A 44 -0.20 29.30 -42.44
C GLU A 44 -0.27 29.98 -41.05
N THR A 45 -0.94 29.34 -40.09
CA THR A 45 -0.97 29.81 -38.71
C THR A 45 0.30 29.38 -37.99
N ALA A 46 1.00 30.31 -37.35
CA ALA A 46 2.22 29.99 -36.60
C ALA A 46 1.98 28.85 -35.59
N TRP A 47 2.71 27.74 -35.76
CA TRP A 47 2.42 26.46 -35.08
C TRP A 47 3.52 25.98 -34.12
N CYS A 48 4.49 26.82 -33.75
CA CYS A 48 5.52 26.46 -32.76
C CYS A 48 4.92 26.07 -31.40
N ALA A 49 3.92 26.83 -30.93
CA ALA A 49 3.20 26.52 -29.69
C ALA A 49 2.26 25.31 -29.83
N ALA A 50 1.68 25.10 -31.02
CA ALA A 50 0.86 23.91 -31.31
C ALA A 50 1.72 22.64 -31.27
N PHE A 51 2.93 22.68 -31.83
CA PHE A 51 3.89 21.57 -31.75
C PHE A 51 4.23 21.19 -30.31
N VAL A 52 4.62 22.17 -29.48
CA VAL A 52 4.91 21.93 -28.05
C VAL A 52 3.66 21.40 -27.33
N GLY A 53 2.50 22.01 -27.57
CA GLY A 53 1.24 21.62 -26.94
C GLY A 53 0.81 20.19 -27.28
N ALA A 54 0.95 19.79 -28.55
CA ALA A 54 0.66 18.44 -29.00
C ALA A 54 1.61 17.40 -28.38
N CYS A 55 2.91 17.70 -28.30
CA CYS A 55 3.89 16.79 -27.70
C CYS A 55 3.64 16.58 -26.19
N LEU A 56 3.24 17.64 -25.47
CA LEU A 56 2.84 17.55 -24.07
C LEU A 56 1.54 16.74 -23.90
N ALA A 57 0.51 17.03 -24.70
CA ALA A 57 -0.77 16.34 -24.63
C ALA A 57 -0.63 14.83 -24.90
N ARG A 58 0.16 14.44 -25.90
CA ARG A 58 0.46 13.04 -26.21
C ARG A 58 1.23 12.33 -25.09
N ALA A 59 1.98 13.08 -24.29
CA ALA A 59 2.67 12.58 -23.10
C ALA A 59 1.80 12.60 -21.83
N GLY A 60 0.51 12.95 -21.93
CA GLY A 60 -0.40 13.05 -20.78
C GLY A 60 -0.20 14.29 -19.92
N ILE A 61 0.44 15.36 -20.45
CA ILE A 61 0.70 16.60 -19.72
C ILE A 61 -0.13 17.73 -20.32
N ASP A 62 -0.86 18.46 -19.47
CA ASP A 62 -1.61 19.64 -19.88
C ASP A 62 -0.67 20.75 -20.37
N SER A 63 -0.90 21.23 -21.59
CA SER A 63 -0.24 22.41 -22.15
C SER A 63 -0.99 23.70 -21.78
N THR A 64 -0.52 24.86 -22.26
CA THR A 64 -1.27 26.13 -22.10
C THR A 64 -2.56 26.17 -22.91
N LYS A 65 -2.75 25.25 -23.87
CA LYS A 65 -3.80 25.28 -24.89
C LYS A 65 -3.84 26.59 -25.69
N SER A 66 -2.78 27.40 -25.62
CA SER A 66 -2.64 28.67 -26.34
C SER A 66 -1.66 28.50 -27.49
N LEU A 67 -1.96 29.13 -28.62
CA LEU A 67 -1.06 29.19 -29.79
C LEU A 67 0.00 30.29 -29.68
N LEU A 68 -0.03 31.07 -28.59
CA LEU A 68 0.99 32.09 -28.33
C LEU A 68 2.19 31.43 -27.65
N ALA A 69 3.38 31.52 -28.26
CA ALA A 69 4.62 30.98 -27.69
C ALA A 69 4.90 31.50 -26.27
N ARG A 70 4.66 32.81 -26.04
CA ARG A 70 4.88 33.45 -24.72
C ARG A 70 3.91 32.99 -23.64
N SER A 71 2.82 32.29 -23.97
CA SER A 71 1.92 31.71 -22.97
C SER A 71 2.66 30.75 -22.03
N TYR A 72 3.72 30.08 -22.53
CA TYR A 72 4.51 29.15 -21.76
C TYR A 72 5.34 29.84 -20.66
N LEU A 73 5.59 31.16 -20.71
CA LEU A 73 6.29 31.87 -19.62
C LEU A 73 5.59 31.74 -18.26
N LYS A 74 4.28 31.44 -18.26
CA LYS A 74 3.48 31.21 -17.05
C LYS A 74 3.10 29.74 -16.85
N TRP A 75 3.57 28.84 -17.71
CA TRP A 75 3.25 27.42 -17.69
C TRP A 75 4.27 26.63 -16.86
N GLY A 76 3.82 25.74 -15.99
CA GLY A 76 4.74 24.93 -15.18
C GLY A 76 5.56 25.73 -14.17
N GLU A 77 6.75 25.27 -13.82
CA GLU A 77 7.70 25.97 -12.93
C GLU A 77 8.86 26.60 -13.72
N PRO A 78 9.35 27.79 -13.34
CA PRO A 78 10.58 28.33 -13.90
C PRO A 78 11.78 27.50 -13.45
N ILE A 79 12.77 27.36 -14.34
CA ILE A 79 14.07 26.79 -14.01
C ILE A 79 15.18 27.71 -14.52
N ASP A 80 16.30 27.76 -13.82
CA ASP A 80 17.41 28.66 -14.17
C ASP A 80 18.57 27.94 -14.87
N ASN A 81 18.59 26.61 -14.82
CA ASN A 81 19.67 25.78 -15.35
C ASN A 81 19.20 24.93 -16.53
N PHE A 82 20.14 24.58 -17.41
CA PHE A 82 19.91 23.65 -18.50
C PHE A 82 19.25 22.35 -17.99
N ARG A 83 18.20 21.95 -18.69
CA ARG A 83 17.57 20.65 -18.50
C ARG A 83 17.07 20.13 -19.85
N LEU A 84 17.55 18.96 -20.24
CA LEU A 84 17.13 18.29 -21.47
C LEU A 84 15.60 18.16 -21.50
N GLY A 85 14.99 18.68 -22.57
CA GLY A 85 13.54 18.70 -22.80
C GLY A 85 12.79 19.86 -22.14
N ALA A 86 13.46 20.79 -21.45
CA ALA A 86 12.80 21.97 -20.91
C ALA A 86 12.17 22.80 -22.02
N ILE A 87 11.04 23.44 -21.72
CA ILE A 87 10.40 24.37 -22.65
C ILE A 87 11.16 25.70 -22.56
N ALA A 88 11.80 26.08 -23.66
CA ALA A 88 12.50 27.35 -23.75
C ALA A 88 11.66 28.33 -24.57
N VAL A 89 11.42 29.52 -24.01
CA VAL A 89 10.64 30.58 -24.64
C VAL A 89 11.56 31.72 -25.04
N PHE A 90 11.47 32.16 -26.29
CA PHE A 90 12.35 33.20 -26.85
C PHE A 90 11.55 34.40 -27.34
N SER A 91 12.18 35.57 -27.37
CA SER A 91 11.68 36.76 -28.07
C SER A 91 11.72 36.55 -29.59
N ARG A 92 10.82 37.22 -30.30
CA ARG A 92 10.81 37.27 -31.76
C ARG A 92 10.62 38.72 -32.21
N GLY A 93 11.70 39.32 -32.73
CA GLY A 93 11.72 40.75 -33.05
C GLY A 93 11.54 41.64 -31.82
N ASN A 94 11.08 42.87 -32.05
CA ASN A 94 10.88 43.88 -31.00
C ASN A 94 9.46 43.89 -30.42
N ASP A 95 8.55 43.09 -30.98
CA ASP A 95 7.15 43.03 -30.54
C ASP A 95 7.02 42.18 -29.26
N PRO A 96 6.56 42.75 -28.13
CA PRO A 96 6.38 42.01 -26.88
C PRO A 96 5.29 40.94 -26.95
N GLY A 97 4.40 40.97 -27.95
CA GLY A 97 3.39 39.94 -28.20
C GLY A 97 3.93 38.71 -28.94
N GLN A 98 5.06 38.85 -29.66
CA GLN A 98 5.64 37.77 -30.46
C GLN A 98 6.71 37.00 -29.67
N GLY A 99 6.82 35.71 -29.99
CA GLY A 99 7.83 34.85 -29.41
C GLY A 99 7.99 33.54 -30.17
N HIS A 100 8.93 32.72 -29.71
CA HIS A 100 9.19 31.37 -30.20
C HIS A 100 9.29 30.40 -29.02
N VAL A 101 8.97 29.13 -29.25
CA VAL A 101 8.98 28.11 -28.19
C VAL A 101 9.37 26.73 -28.75
N GLY A 102 10.10 25.96 -27.96
CA GLY A 102 10.51 24.60 -28.30
C GLY A 102 11.13 23.86 -27.11
N PHE A 103 11.66 22.67 -27.35
CA PHE A 103 12.31 21.84 -26.34
C PHE A 103 13.83 21.97 -26.39
N MET A 104 14.44 22.31 -25.26
CA MET A 104 15.88 22.48 -25.11
C MET A 104 16.61 21.12 -25.22
N LEU A 105 17.59 21.01 -26.11
CA LEU A 105 18.38 19.78 -26.30
C LEU A 105 19.81 19.90 -25.77
N GLY A 106 20.36 21.10 -25.78
CA GLY A 106 21.71 21.40 -25.32
C GLY A 106 21.95 22.90 -25.24
N GLU A 107 23.10 23.30 -24.71
CA GLU A 107 23.58 24.67 -24.74
C GLU A 107 25.09 24.73 -25.03
N SER A 108 25.53 25.82 -25.66
CA SER A 108 26.93 26.24 -25.73
C SER A 108 27.11 27.54 -24.94
N GLU A 109 28.23 28.25 -25.11
CA GLU A 109 28.44 29.57 -24.50
C GLU A 109 27.36 30.58 -24.94
N ASP A 110 27.20 30.77 -26.26
CA ASP A 110 26.28 31.79 -26.80
C ASP A 110 24.90 31.27 -27.21
N ASN A 111 24.73 29.96 -27.38
CA ASN A 111 23.56 29.39 -28.05
C ASN A 111 22.85 28.32 -27.22
N ILE A 112 21.56 28.16 -27.50
CA ILE A 112 20.71 27.04 -27.07
C ILE A 112 20.32 26.24 -28.30
N TYR A 113 20.50 24.92 -28.25
CA TYR A 113 20.03 24.01 -29.28
C TYR A 113 18.57 23.63 -29.00
N LEU A 114 17.66 24.09 -29.85
CA LEU A 114 16.21 23.99 -29.66
C LEU A 114 15.57 23.08 -30.69
N LEU A 115 14.89 22.03 -30.24
CA LEU A 115 13.93 21.27 -31.05
C LEU A 115 12.60 22.00 -31.05
N GLY A 116 12.26 22.66 -32.15
CA GLY A 116 11.06 23.49 -32.27
C GLY A 116 10.28 23.19 -33.54
N GLY A 117 8.97 23.46 -33.49
CA GLY A 117 8.12 23.52 -34.66
C GLY A 117 8.13 24.92 -35.26
N ASN A 118 7.72 25.01 -36.53
CA ASN A 118 7.73 26.23 -37.32
C ASN A 118 9.08 26.97 -37.35
N GLN A 119 10.17 26.20 -37.34
CA GLN A 119 11.53 26.65 -37.51
C GLN A 119 11.91 26.48 -38.98
N SER A 120 12.04 27.59 -39.68
CA SER A 120 12.21 27.60 -41.15
C SER A 120 11.10 26.79 -41.85
N ASP A 121 9.85 27.01 -41.41
CA ASP A 121 8.61 26.32 -41.81
C ASP A 121 8.61 24.82 -41.54
N SER A 122 9.41 24.34 -40.58
CA SER A 122 9.59 22.92 -40.29
C SER A 122 9.78 22.58 -38.81
N VAL A 123 9.71 21.29 -38.47
CA VAL A 123 10.21 20.78 -37.19
C VAL A 123 11.69 20.45 -37.34
N SER A 124 12.55 21.18 -36.66
CA SER A 124 14.01 21.06 -36.79
C SER A 124 14.71 21.31 -35.44
N VAL A 125 16.02 21.08 -35.41
CA VAL A 125 16.89 21.55 -34.33
C VAL A 125 17.65 22.77 -34.83
N GLU A 126 17.50 23.91 -34.15
CA GLU A 126 18.21 25.15 -34.50
C GLU A 126 18.99 25.68 -33.29
N ALA A 127 20.12 26.33 -33.56
CA ALA A 127 20.86 27.08 -32.55
C ALA A 127 20.26 28.49 -32.44
N ILE A 128 19.83 28.86 -31.22
CA ILE A 128 19.23 30.15 -30.94
C ILE A 128 20.07 30.89 -29.91
N ASP A 129 20.38 32.16 -30.20
CA ASP A 129 21.15 33.05 -29.34
C ASP A 129 20.50 33.18 -27.94
N LYS A 130 21.31 32.98 -26.89
CA LYS A 130 20.87 33.04 -25.48
C LYS A 130 20.31 34.41 -25.09
N SER A 131 20.75 35.51 -25.72
CA SER A 131 20.23 36.85 -25.45
C SER A 131 18.73 36.99 -25.74
N ARG A 132 18.17 36.09 -26.56
CA ARG A 132 16.75 36.05 -26.90
C ARG A 132 15.92 35.22 -25.91
N LEU A 133 16.55 34.48 -25.00
CA LEU A 133 15.84 33.64 -24.03
C LEU A 133 15.05 34.52 -23.06
N LEU A 134 13.75 34.28 -22.99
CA LEU A 134 12.86 34.96 -22.05
C LEU A 134 12.60 34.12 -20.79
N GLY A 135 12.75 32.80 -20.88
CA GLY A 135 12.64 31.91 -19.73
C GLY A 135 12.64 30.43 -20.11
N LEU A 136 13.06 29.60 -19.16
CA LEU A 136 12.97 28.15 -19.23
C LEU A 136 11.88 27.65 -18.28
N ARG A 137 11.13 26.65 -18.74
CA ARG A 137 9.98 26.13 -18.02
C ARG A 137 10.04 24.61 -18.00
N TRP A 138 9.79 24.06 -16.84
CA TRP A 138 9.62 22.63 -16.64
C TRP A 138 8.15 22.38 -16.32
N PRO A 139 7.54 21.24 -16.72
CA PRO A 139 6.21 20.92 -16.23
C PRO A 139 6.18 21.12 -14.72
N ALA A 140 5.22 21.92 -14.25
CA ALA A 140 4.98 22.00 -12.82
C ALA A 140 4.75 20.56 -12.38
N VAL A 141 5.46 20.17 -11.33
CA VAL A 141 5.15 18.91 -10.67
C VAL A 141 3.68 19.03 -10.32
N ALA A 142 2.81 18.32 -11.05
CA ALA A 142 1.36 18.48 -11.00
C ALA A 142 0.94 18.45 -9.53
N THR A 143 0.74 19.61 -8.90
CA THR A 143 0.53 19.75 -7.45
C THR A 143 1.27 18.68 -6.62
N GLY A 144 2.59 18.53 -6.85
CA GLY A 144 3.39 17.55 -6.12
C GLY A 144 3.49 17.90 -4.63
N ASN A 145 3.48 19.16 -4.24
CA ASN A 145 3.65 19.46 -2.81
C ASN A 145 2.41 19.23 -1.94
N SER A 146 1.23 18.99 -2.50
CA SER A 146 0.04 18.59 -1.72
C SER A 146 -0.32 17.14 -1.98
N GLN A 147 -0.26 16.66 -3.22
CA GLN A 147 -0.48 15.24 -3.55
C GLN A 147 0.73 14.39 -3.18
N GLN A 148 1.96 14.73 -3.58
CA GLN A 148 3.18 13.99 -3.19
C GLN A 148 3.49 14.16 -1.69
N GLN A 149 3.11 15.28 -1.06
CA GLN A 149 3.16 15.43 0.40
C GLN A 149 2.01 14.68 1.09
N SER A 150 0.82 14.59 0.50
CA SER A 150 -0.27 13.73 1.01
C SER A 150 0.09 12.27 0.83
N ASP A 151 0.63 11.86 -0.30
CA ASP A 151 1.08 10.51 -0.62
C ASP A 151 2.27 10.14 0.27
N ALA A 152 3.21 11.06 0.50
CA ALA A 152 4.25 10.88 1.51
C ALA A 152 3.64 10.74 2.91
N LYS A 153 2.67 11.58 3.29
CA LYS A 153 1.97 11.45 4.59
C LYS A 153 1.16 10.15 4.71
N VAL A 154 0.56 9.69 3.63
CA VAL A 154 -0.23 8.45 3.55
C VAL A 154 0.71 7.25 3.66
N PHE A 155 1.81 7.27 2.91
CA PHE A 155 2.87 6.27 3.02
C PHE A 155 3.48 6.27 4.42
N ASP A 156 3.87 7.42 4.98
CA ASP A 156 4.48 7.50 6.30
C ASP A 156 3.51 6.99 7.39
N ARG A 157 2.20 7.30 7.26
CA ARG A 157 1.16 6.77 8.16
C ARG A 157 1.00 5.25 8.01
N ALA A 158 1.02 4.72 6.80
CA ALA A 158 0.93 3.29 6.53
C ALA A 158 2.20 2.55 6.99
N LEU A 159 3.38 3.15 6.80
CA LEU A 159 4.66 2.63 7.26
C LEU A 159 4.70 2.56 8.78
N ASN A 160 4.30 3.62 9.48
CA ASN A 160 4.21 3.61 10.95
C ASN A 160 3.29 2.47 11.44
N HIS A 161 2.15 2.26 10.79
CA HIS A 161 1.27 1.13 11.11
C HIS A 161 1.94 -0.23 10.92
N VAL A 162 2.66 -0.43 9.82
CA VAL A 162 3.38 -1.68 9.55
C VAL A 162 4.50 -1.88 10.58
N LEU A 163 5.30 -0.85 10.87
CA LEU A 163 6.41 -0.94 11.82
C LEU A 163 5.95 -1.25 13.25
N GLU A 164 4.79 -0.75 13.67
CA GLU A 164 4.15 -1.13 14.94
C GLU A 164 3.84 -2.64 15.01
N MET A 165 3.61 -3.30 13.87
CA MET A 165 3.31 -4.73 13.77
C MET A 165 4.55 -5.61 13.63
N GLU A 166 5.60 -5.13 12.96
CA GLU A 166 6.84 -5.87 12.69
C GLU A 166 7.77 -5.95 13.92
N GLY A 167 7.69 -4.98 14.84
CA GLY A 167 8.49 -4.96 16.06
C GLY A 167 9.97 -4.59 15.83
N GLY A 168 10.81 -4.91 16.83
CA GLY A 168 12.23 -4.52 16.86
C GLY A 168 13.18 -5.64 16.39
N TRP A 169 14.43 -5.55 16.83
CA TRP A 169 15.46 -6.56 16.53
C TRP A 169 15.08 -7.95 17.06
N THR A 170 15.13 -8.96 16.20
CA THR A 170 15.02 -10.37 16.53
C THR A 170 16.16 -11.16 15.89
N GLU A 171 16.72 -12.11 16.64
CA GLU A 171 17.75 -13.03 16.16
C GLU A 171 17.44 -14.40 16.78
N ASP A 172 16.51 -15.14 16.17
CA ASP A 172 16.15 -16.49 16.59
C ASP A 172 16.88 -17.50 15.68
N PRO A 173 17.68 -18.44 16.23
CA PRO A 173 18.36 -19.48 15.47
C PRO A 173 17.43 -20.38 14.63
N TYR A 174 16.13 -20.43 14.97
CA TYR A 174 15.12 -21.21 14.28
C TYR A 174 14.24 -20.36 13.34
N ASP A 175 14.50 -19.04 13.24
CA ASP A 175 13.82 -18.20 12.26
C ASP A 175 14.45 -18.41 10.87
N PRO A 176 13.70 -18.95 9.89
CA PRO A 176 14.21 -19.14 8.53
C PRO A 176 14.56 -17.82 7.83
N GLY A 177 14.03 -16.68 8.30
CA GLY A 177 14.39 -15.34 7.84
C GLY A 177 15.69 -14.81 8.42
N GLY A 178 16.18 -15.42 9.51
CA GLY A 178 17.38 -15.02 10.21
C GLY A 178 17.25 -13.66 10.93
N PRO A 179 18.38 -13.02 11.29
CA PRO A 179 18.35 -11.75 12.00
C PRO A 179 17.52 -10.70 11.25
N THR A 180 16.58 -10.10 11.97
CA THR A 180 15.58 -9.19 11.41
C THR A 180 15.46 -7.96 12.30
N ASN A 181 15.31 -6.79 11.68
CA ASN A 181 15.00 -5.55 12.39
C ASN A 181 13.92 -4.80 11.64
N GLN A 182 12.86 -4.34 12.32
CA GLN A 182 11.78 -3.57 11.69
C GLN A 182 11.17 -4.30 10.47
N GLY A 183 11.07 -5.64 10.54
CA GLY A 183 10.57 -6.50 9.46
C GLY A 183 11.54 -6.70 8.27
N ILE A 184 12.76 -6.15 8.34
CA ILE A 184 13.79 -6.27 7.31
C ILE A 184 14.78 -7.36 7.73
N THR A 185 14.82 -8.46 6.98
CA THR A 185 15.79 -9.54 7.19
C THR A 185 17.18 -9.14 6.72
N LEU A 186 18.21 -9.78 7.27
CA LEU A 186 19.60 -9.61 6.83
C LEU A 186 19.79 -9.83 5.32
N ALA A 187 19.08 -10.80 4.74
CA ALA A 187 19.11 -11.06 3.30
C ALA A 187 18.53 -9.90 2.49
N VAL A 188 17.40 -9.32 2.92
CA VAL A 188 16.80 -8.16 2.26
C VAL A 188 17.72 -6.95 2.37
N TYR A 189 18.32 -6.71 3.54
CA TYR A 189 19.25 -5.60 3.75
C TYR A 189 20.52 -5.74 2.90
N ALA A 190 21.11 -6.94 2.84
CA ALA A 190 22.28 -7.19 2.00
C ALA A 190 21.97 -7.00 0.51
N ALA A 191 20.84 -7.53 0.03
CA ALA A 191 20.38 -7.34 -1.34
C ALA A 191 20.13 -5.86 -1.67
N TRP A 192 19.59 -5.10 -0.72
CA TRP A 192 19.40 -3.64 -0.85
C TRP A 192 20.73 -2.90 -1.04
N LYS A 193 21.77 -3.30 -0.32
CA LYS A 193 23.13 -2.74 -0.49
C LYS A 193 23.86 -3.27 -1.73
N GLY A 194 23.28 -4.21 -2.48
CA GLY A 194 23.95 -4.87 -3.60
C GLY A 194 25.09 -5.81 -3.16
N ILE A 195 25.03 -6.33 -1.92
CA ILE A 195 26.05 -7.19 -1.33
C ILE A 195 25.53 -8.64 -1.30
N THR A 196 26.37 -9.59 -1.71
CA THR A 196 26.09 -11.02 -1.52
C THR A 196 26.56 -11.44 -0.12
N LEU A 197 25.69 -12.08 0.66
CA LEU A 197 26.03 -12.52 2.02
C LEU A 197 27.05 -13.67 2.00
N ASP A 198 28.09 -13.54 2.82
CA ASP A 198 29.07 -14.59 3.08
C ASP A 198 29.56 -14.54 4.53
N GLY A 199 30.37 -15.53 4.94
CA GLY A 199 30.89 -15.64 6.30
C GLY A 199 31.78 -14.47 6.74
N THR A 200 32.34 -13.69 5.80
CA THR A 200 33.24 -12.57 6.08
C THR A 200 32.49 -11.26 6.32
N ASN A 201 31.31 -11.08 5.71
CA ASN A 201 30.52 -9.86 5.81
C ASN A 201 29.27 -9.96 6.71
N THR A 202 28.86 -11.18 7.08
CA THR A 202 27.65 -11.44 7.88
C THR A 202 27.64 -10.68 9.21
N GLY A 203 28.75 -10.69 9.96
CA GLY A 203 28.84 -10.02 11.26
C GLY A 203 28.64 -8.51 11.15
N ALA A 204 29.37 -7.87 10.23
CA ALA A 204 29.27 -6.43 10.00
C ALA A 204 27.86 -6.01 9.54
N LEU A 205 27.25 -6.76 8.63
CA LEU A 205 25.91 -6.47 8.15
C LEU A 205 24.83 -6.64 9.22
N LYS A 206 24.98 -7.58 10.17
CA LYS A 206 24.09 -7.69 11.34
C LYS A 206 24.17 -6.45 12.22
N ASP A 207 25.39 -5.96 12.49
CA ASP A 207 25.60 -4.78 13.34
C ASP A 207 25.11 -3.48 12.68
N GLU A 208 25.19 -3.41 11.35
CA GLU A 208 24.55 -2.36 10.57
C GLU A 208 23.03 -2.48 10.62
N LEU A 209 22.47 -3.67 10.38
CA LEU A 209 21.02 -3.90 10.40
C LEU A 209 20.42 -3.57 11.77
N ARG A 210 21.12 -3.88 12.88
CA ARG A 210 20.72 -3.46 14.24
C ARG A 210 20.56 -1.95 14.36
N ARG A 211 21.39 -1.17 13.66
CA ARG A 211 21.45 0.30 13.71
C ARG A 211 20.95 0.94 12.42
N ILE A 212 20.08 0.23 11.68
CA ILE A 212 19.56 0.71 10.40
C ILE A 212 18.87 2.07 10.59
N ALA A 213 19.23 3.04 9.74
CA ALA A 213 18.63 4.37 9.79
C ALA A 213 17.16 4.32 9.36
N GLY A 214 16.32 5.14 10.00
CA GLY A 214 14.89 5.22 9.69
C GLY A 214 14.64 5.58 8.22
N GLU A 215 15.49 6.42 7.62
CA GLU A 215 15.44 6.78 6.21
C GLU A 215 15.71 5.56 5.30
N THR A 216 16.65 4.70 5.67
CA THR A 216 16.93 3.46 4.91
C THR A 216 15.77 2.48 5.02
N VAL A 217 15.19 2.32 6.22
CA VAL A 217 13.97 1.51 6.42
C VAL A 217 12.86 2.02 5.52
N ARG A 218 12.59 3.33 5.59
CA ARG A 218 11.57 4.00 4.79
C ARG A 218 11.77 3.76 3.29
N GLU A 219 13.00 3.89 2.80
CA GLU A 219 13.32 3.70 1.38
C GLU A 219 13.13 2.24 0.93
N ILE A 220 13.55 1.26 1.76
CA ILE A 220 13.35 -0.16 1.50
C ILE A 220 11.86 -0.46 1.36
N TYR A 221 11.03 0.02 2.29
CA TYR A 221 9.59 -0.20 2.25
C TYR A 221 8.91 0.46 1.05
N LEU A 222 9.31 1.70 0.73
CA LEU A 222 8.81 2.45 -0.41
C LEU A 222 9.07 1.69 -1.72
N ARG A 223 10.31 1.26 -1.94
CA ARG A 223 10.73 0.68 -3.22
C ARG A 223 10.38 -0.79 -3.39
N ARG A 224 10.34 -1.57 -2.31
CA ARG A 224 10.09 -3.02 -2.40
C ARG A 224 8.61 -3.40 -2.28
N TYR A 225 7.81 -2.57 -1.62
CA TYR A 225 6.42 -2.92 -1.32
C TYR A 225 5.44 -1.84 -1.78
N TRP A 226 5.59 -0.58 -1.34
CA TRP A 226 4.62 0.48 -1.62
C TRP A 226 4.45 0.76 -3.13
N LEU A 227 5.55 1.07 -3.82
CA LEU A 227 5.51 1.38 -5.26
C LEU A 227 5.16 0.14 -6.11
N PRO A 228 5.78 -1.04 -5.89
CA PRO A 228 5.45 -2.22 -6.69
C PRO A 228 4.03 -2.74 -6.49
N ALA A 229 3.42 -2.52 -5.32
CA ALA A 229 2.03 -2.86 -5.06
C ALA A 229 1.04 -1.78 -5.56
N GLY A 230 1.52 -0.72 -6.21
CA GLY A 230 0.65 0.34 -6.74
C GLY A 230 -0.10 1.12 -5.66
N CYS A 231 0.37 1.12 -4.41
CA CYS A 231 -0.33 1.74 -3.28
C CYS A 231 -0.49 3.26 -3.42
N ALA A 232 0.41 3.92 -4.15
CA ALA A 232 0.35 5.36 -4.41
C ALA A 232 -0.90 5.77 -5.22
N ASP A 233 -1.45 4.85 -5.99
CA ASP A 233 -2.61 5.11 -6.86
C ASP A 233 -3.94 4.68 -6.22
N LEU A 234 -3.93 4.26 -4.94
CA LEU A 234 -5.11 3.80 -4.20
C LEU A 234 -5.57 4.84 -3.18
N ASP A 235 -6.87 4.83 -2.88
CA ASP A 235 -7.42 5.65 -1.80
C ASP A 235 -6.71 5.36 -0.46
N PRO A 236 -6.44 6.37 0.39
CA PRO A 236 -5.55 6.22 1.54
C PRO A 236 -5.88 5.07 2.51
N GLY A 237 -7.15 4.78 2.75
CA GLY A 237 -7.57 3.66 3.60
C GLY A 237 -7.28 2.30 2.96
N LEU A 238 -7.56 2.18 1.66
CA LEU A 238 -7.27 0.98 0.88
C LEU A 238 -5.76 0.80 0.70
N ALA A 239 -5.02 1.88 0.45
CA ALA A 239 -3.56 1.88 0.35
C ALA A 239 -2.90 1.34 1.61
N LEU A 240 -3.38 1.73 2.81
CA LEU A 240 -2.89 1.19 4.08
C LEU A 240 -3.14 -0.32 4.19
N MET A 241 -4.36 -0.78 3.89
CA MET A 241 -4.73 -2.21 3.96
C MET A 241 -3.94 -3.05 2.96
N HIS A 242 -3.78 -2.54 1.74
CA HIS A 242 -3.08 -3.20 0.66
C HIS A 242 -1.58 -3.27 0.90
N PHE A 243 -0.97 -2.18 1.40
CA PHE A 243 0.44 -2.12 1.75
C PHE A 243 0.79 -3.12 2.87
N ASP A 244 0.02 -3.16 3.95
CA ASP A 244 0.24 -4.14 5.03
C ASP A 244 0.13 -5.59 4.53
N ALA A 245 -0.83 -5.86 3.63
CA ALA A 245 -0.95 -7.17 2.99
C ALA A 245 0.25 -7.48 2.07
N ALA A 246 0.78 -6.50 1.34
CA ALA A 246 1.93 -6.68 0.46
C ALA A 246 3.22 -6.99 1.24
N VAL A 247 3.40 -6.38 2.41
CA VAL A 247 4.52 -6.70 3.31
C VAL A 247 4.39 -8.10 3.88
N ASN A 248 3.20 -8.50 4.32
CA ASN A 248 2.97 -9.77 5.00
C ASN A 248 2.89 -10.97 4.04
N HIS A 249 2.23 -10.81 2.89
CA HIS A 249 1.93 -11.90 1.96
C HIS A 249 2.70 -11.82 0.63
N GLY A 250 3.47 -10.74 0.43
CA GLY A 250 4.10 -10.41 -0.85
C GLY A 250 3.19 -9.63 -1.79
N VAL A 251 3.79 -8.79 -2.63
CA VAL A 251 3.12 -7.86 -3.56
C VAL A 251 2.10 -8.57 -4.47
N GLY A 252 2.50 -9.65 -5.14
CA GLY A 252 1.60 -10.36 -6.07
C GLY A 252 0.42 -11.06 -5.38
N THR A 253 0.62 -11.58 -4.17
CA THR A 253 -0.48 -12.18 -3.38
C THR A 253 -1.45 -11.12 -2.89
N ALA A 254 -0.95 -9.96 -2.49
CA ALA A 254 -1.78 -8.81 -2.12
C ALA A 254 -2.60 -8.32 -3.32
N ALA A 255 -1.99 -8.17 -4.51
CA ALA A 255 -2.70 -7.78 -5.73
C ALA A 255 -3.86 -8.74 -6.06
N ARG A 256 -3.61 -10.06 -6.01
CA ARG A 256 -4.67 -11.07 -6.20
C ARG A 256 -5.78 -10.99 -5.14
N THR A 257 -5.40 -10.72 -3.89
CA THR A 257 -6.38 -10.54 -2.81
C THR A 257 -7.25 -9.29 -3.05
N LEU A 258 -6.66 -8.20 -3.56
CA LEU A 258 -7.39 -6.99 -3.91
C LEU A 258 -8.38 -7.25 -5.05
N GLN A 259 -7.98 -8.01 -6.07
CA GLN A 259 -8.84 -8.39 -7.18
C GLN A 259 -9.99 -9.29 -6.74
N GLU A 260 -9.71 -10.31 -5.90
CA GLU A 260 -10.74 -11.13 -5.27
C GLU A 260 -11.73 -10.28 -4.47
N ALA A 261 -11.24 -9.28 -3.72
CA ALA A 261 -12.07 -8.39 -2.92
C ALA A 261 -12.89 -7.41 -3.77
N SER A 262 -12.35 -6.88 -4.87
CA SER A 262 -13.04 -5.94 -5.76
C SER A 262 -13.98 -6.62 -6.75
N GLY A 263 -13.78 -7.93 -7.00
CA GLY A 263 -14.49 -8.69 -8.04
C GLY A 263 -13.89 -8.52 -9.44
N ALA A 264 -12.64 -8.06 -9.53
CA ALA A 264 -11.88 -8.00 -10.77
C ALA A 264 -11.31 -9.37 -11.16
N THR A 265 -10.77 -9.46 -12.38
CA THR A 265 -10.04 -10.65 -12.83
C THR A 265 -8.78 -10.85 -11.96
N VAL A 266 -8.55 -12.08 -11.47
CA VAL A 266 -7.46 -12.39 -10.54
C VAL A 266 -6.20 -12.80 -11.30
N ASP A 267 -5.48 -11.83 -11.86
CA ASP A 267 -4.21 -12.04 -12.57
C ASP A 267 -2.96 -11.62 -11.77
N GLY A 268 -3.14 -10.83 -10.70
CA GLY A 268 -2.07 -10.27 -9.88
C GLY A 268 -1.47 -8.96 -10.39
N GLU A 269 -2.03 -8.35 -11.43
CA GLU A 269 -1.64 -7.04 -11.96
C GLU A 269 -2.73 -5.98 -11.70
N ILE A 270 -2.34 -4.87 -11.08
CA ILE A 270 -3.29 -3.76 -10.83
C ILE A 270 -3.37 -2.88 -12.08
N GLY A 271 -4.15 -3.34 -13.05
CA GLY A 271 -4.46 -2.66 -14.31
C GLY A 271 -5.72 -1.78 -14.27
N PRO A 272 -6.11 -1.21 -15.41
CA PRO A 272 -7.31 -0.37 -15.52
C PRO A 272 -8.61 -1.09 -15.13
N GLU A 273 -8.71 -2.41 -15.39
CA GLU A 273 -9.88 -3.21 -15.01
C GLU A 273 -10.00 -3.36 -13.49
N THR A 274 -8.91 -3.71 -12.81
CA THR A 274 -8.83 -3.72 -11.34
C THR A 274 -9.21 -2.37 -10.75
N ARG A 275 -8.70 -1.26 -11.30
CA ARG A 275 -9.04 0.11 -10.86
C ARG A 275 -10.53 0.42 -11.03
N ALA A 276 -11.10 0.14 -12.20
CA ALA A 276 -12.52 0.35 -12.43
C ALA A 276 -13.42 -0.52 -11.52
N ALA A 277 -12.95 -1.70 -11.10
CA ALA A 277 -13.66 -2.52 -10.11
C ALA A 277 -13.59 -1.91 -8.70
N ILE A 278 -12.44 -1.34 -8.33
CA ILE A 278 -12.26 -0.61 -7.06
C ILE A 278 -13.18 0.62 -7.02
N ASP A 279 -13.19 1.45 -8.06
CA ASP A 279 -13.98 2.68 -8.13
C ASP A 279 -15.49 2.45 -8.03
N ARG A 280 -15.96 1.27 -8.48
CA ARG A 280 -17.37 0.87 -8.40
C ARG A 280 -17.76 0.30 -7.04
N ALA A 281 -16.79 -0.11 -6.22
CA ALA A 281 -17.05 -0.73 -4.93
C ALA A 281 -17.20 0.33 -3.83
N SER A 282 -18.10 0.08 -2.88
CA SER A 282 -18.09 0.80 -1.61
C SER A 282 -16.76 0.56 -0.89
N ALA A 283 -16.08 1.63 -0.46
CA ALA A 283 -14.80 1.53 0.23
C ALA A 283 -14.90 0.66 1.50
N THR A 284 -15.98 0.80 2.27
CA THR A 284 -16.25 0.01 3.48
C THR A 284 -16.42 -1.48 3.16
N ASP A 285 -17.17 -1.80 2.10
CA ASP A 285 -17.42 -3.19 1.72
C ASP A 285 -16.18 -3.84 1.10
N LEU A 286 -15.41 -3.08 0.31
CA LEU A 286 -14.15 -3.52 -0.26
C LEU A 286 -13.14 -3.85 0.85
N LEU A 287 -12.95 -2.94 1.80
CA LEU A 287 -12.04 -3.14 2.93
C LEU A 287 -12.46 -4.33 3.80
N SER A 288 -13.75 -4.47 4.07
CA SER A 288 -14.29 -5.60 4.86
C SER A 288 -14.06 -6.93 4.16
N ARG A 289 -14.37 -7.03 2.86
CA ARG A 289 -14.10 -8.23 2.04
C ARG A 289 -12.62 -8.56 1.98
N TYR A 290 -11.76 -7.56 1.79
CA TYR A 290 -10.31 -7.75 1.79
C TYR A 290 -9.86 -8.35 3.12
N ALA A 291 -10.31 -7.80 4.26
CA ALA A 291 -9.97 -8.32 5.58
C ALA A 291 -10.43 -9.76 5.78
N ASP A 292 -11.63 -10.11 5.33
CA ASP A 292 -12.14 -11.47 5.42
C ASP A 292 -11.32 -12.46 4.61
N ILE A 293 -10.91 -12.10 3.40
CA ILE A 293 -10.01 -12.94 2.59
C ILE A 293 -8.67 -13.14 3.31
N ARG A 294 -8.08 -12.08 3.88
CA ARG A 294 -6.83 -12.20 4.66
C ARG A 294 -7.00 -13.12 5.87
N ARG A 295 -8.08 -12.95 6.65
CA ARG A 295 -8.40 -13.81 7.80
C ARG A 295 -8.58 -15.28 7.38
N ALA A 296 -9.24 -15.52 6.25
CA ALA A 296 -9.40 -16.87 5.69
C ALA A 296 -8.04 -17.47 5.30
N ARG A 297 -7.18 -16.71 4.60
CA ARG A 297 -5.82 -17.13 4.24
C ARG A 297 -4.98 -17.47 5.47
N TYR A 298 -5.01 -16.66 6.53
CA TYR A 298 -4.31 -16.99 7.77
C TYR A 298 -4.79 -18.30 8.39
N ARG A 299 -6.11 -18.51 8.48
CA ARG A 299 -6.69 -19.75 9.04
C ARG A 299 -6.30 -21.01 8.26
N ALA A 300 -5.97 -20.87 6.98
CA ALA A 300 -5.50 -21.96 6.14
C ALA A 300 -4.01 -22.30 6.32
N LEU A 301 -3.23 -21.50 7.06
CA LEU A 301 -1.80 -21.77 7.26
C LEU A 301 -1.56 -22.92 8.26
N PRO A 302 -0.60 -23.83 8.01
CA PRO A 302 -0.31 -24.97 8.88
C PRO A 302 0.02 -24.60 10.34
N HIS A 303 0.63 -23.43 10.56
CA HIS A 303 1.06 -22.95 11.87
C HIS A 303 0.05 -21.98 12.54
N PHE A 304 -1.18 -21.88 12.02
CA PHE A 304 -2.21 -20.99 12.54
C PHE A 304 -2.50 -21.20 14.03
N TRP A 305 -2.43 -22.44 14.52
CA TRP A 305 -2.64 -22.74 15.94
C TRP A 305 -1.69 -21.97 16.89
N ARG A 306 -0.48 -21.63 16.42
CA ARG A 306 0.55 -20.93 17.21
C ARG A 306 0.49 -19.42 17.07
N PHE A 307 0.37 -18.92 15.84
CA PHE A 307 0.50 -17.49 15.52
C PHE A 307 -0.81 -16.82 15.10
N GLY A 308 -1.86 -17.61 14.86
CA GLY A 308 -3.11 -17.16 14.26
C GLY A 308 -3.81 -16.04 15.01
N ARG A 309 -3.73 -16.00 16.35
CA ARG A 309 -4.29 -14.90 17.15
C ARG A 309 -3.63 -13.56 16.79
N GLY A 310 -2.32 -13.55 16.61
CA GLY A 310 -1.57 -12.36 16.22
C GLY A 310 -1.91 -11.92 14.79
N TRP A 311 -1.98 -12.88 13.86
CA TRP A 311 -2.33 -12.60 12.47
C TRP A 311 -3.75 -12.05 12.30
N LEU A 312 -4.74 -12.64 12.98
CA LEU A 312 -6.11 -12.12 12.96
C LEU A 312 -6.17 -10.73 13.58
N ARG A 313 -5.47 -10.51 14.70
CA ARG A 313 -5.42 -9.19 15.34
C ARG A 313 -4.79 -8.14 14.43
N ARG A 314 -3.74 -8.48 13.66
CA ARG A 314 -3.15 -7.59 12.64
C ARG A 314 -4.20 -7.21 11.61
N ALA A 315 -4.89 -8.20 11.01
CA ALA A 315 -5.94 -7.94 10.02
C ALA A 315 -7.08 -7.05 10.56
N ASP A 316 -7.52 -7.29 11.81
CA ASP A 316 -8.59 -6.53 12.45
C ASP A 316 -8.18 -5.08 12.71
N LEU A 317 -6.97 -4.85 13.24
CA LEU A 317 -6.46 -3.52 13.53
C LEU A 317 -6.15 -2.72 12.25
N THR A 318 -5.65 -3.40 11.20
CA THR A 318 -5.48 -2.78 9.88
C THR A 318 -6.82 -2.35 9.29
N LEU A 319 -7.85 -3.20 9.36
CA LEU A 319 -9.20 -2.87 8.91
C LEU A 319 -9.77 -1.66 9.66
N GLU A 320 -9.68 -1.65 10.99
CA GLU A 320 -10.17 -0.53 11.82
C GLU A 320 -9.53 0.80 11.40
N ARG A 321 -8.21 0.81 11.21
CA ARG A 321 -7.47 2.01 10.80
C ARG A 321 -7.80 2.42 9.37
N ALA A 322 -7.92 1.47 8.44
CA ALA A 322 -8.27 1.72 7.06
C ALA A 322 -9.66 2.35 6.94
N LEU A 323 -10.66 1.81 7.67
CA LEU A 323 -12.02 2.36 7.71
C LEU A 323 -12.05 3.78 8.29
N ALA A 324 -11.30 4.02 9.37
CA ALA A 324 -11.20 5.37 9.95
C ALA A 324 -10.54 6.41 9.03
N ILE A 325 -9.79 5.97 8.02
CA ILE A 325 -9.22 6.83 6.97
C ILE A 325 -10.23 7.05 5.84
N ALA A 326 -10.95 6.00 5.44
CA ALA A 326 -11.91 6.03 4.34
C ALA A 326 -13.18 6.83 4.67
N ASP A 327 -13.58 6.88 5.94
CA ASP A 327 -14.73 7.69 6.38
C ASP A 327 -14.40 8.48 7.67
N PRO A 328 -13.82 9.68 7.53
CA PRO A 328 -13.49 10.53 8.67
C PRO A 328 -14.72 11.17 9.34
N HIS A 329 -15.90 11.18 8.68
CA HIS A 329 -17.09 11.92 9.13
C HIS A 329 -18.10 11.08 9.91
N SER A 330 -18.15 9.75 9.74
CA SER A 330 -19.04 8.89 10.54
C SER A 330 -18.65 8.79 12.03
N ARG A 331 -17.44 9.20 12.42
CA ARG A 331 -17.08 9.40 13.84
C ARG A 331 -17.71 10.65 14.49
N SER A 332 -18.12 11.64 13.70
CA SER A 332 -18.74 12.85 14.25
C SER A 332 -20.18 12.64 14.72
N LEU A 333 -20.84 11.56 14.29
CA LEU A 333 -22.23 11.26 14.63
C LEU A 333 -22.38 10.20 15.75
N SER A 334 -21.30 9.57 16.20
CA SER A 334 -21.33 8.61 17.33
C SER A 334 -20.86 9.19 18.67
N ASN A 335 -20.47 10.47 18.72
CA ASN A 335 -20.05 11.16 19.94
C ASN A 335 -21.21 11.91 20.63
N THR A 336 -22.37 11.26 20.74
CA THR A 336 -23.42 11.68 21.67
C THR A 336 -23.55 10.65 22.78
N THR A 337 -22.86 10.96 23.87
CA THR A 337 -23.15 10.55 25.26
C THR A 337 -22.96 9.09 25.65
N LYS A 338 -21.76 8.77 26.14
CA LYS A 338 -21.60 8.15 27.47
C LYS A 338 -20.43 8.84 28.16
N GLY A 339 -20.80 9.77 29.06
CA GLY A 339 -19.88 10.62 29.80
C GLY A 339 -18.92 9.81 30.65
N TYR A 340 -17.66 10.24 30.63
CA TYR A 340 -16.66 9.88 31.61
C TYR A 340 -16.84 10.85 32.78
N GLU A 341 -17.67 10.49 33.75
CA GLU A 341 -17.66 11.17 35.04
C GLU A 341 -16.52 10.60 35.87
N THR A 342 -15.60 11.50 36.19
CA THR A 342 -14.60 11.39 37.24
C THR A 342 -15.27 10.95 38.55
N MET A 343 -14.93 9.77 39.07
CA MET A 343 -15.13 9.47 40.49
C MET A 343 -13.83 8.99 41.12
N GLN A 344 -13.58 9.64 42.25
CA GLN A 344 -12.43 9.51 43.12
C GLN A 344 -12.34 8.11 43.74
N ASN A 345 -11.13 7.73 44.12
CA ASN A 345 -10.85 6.56 44.95
C ASN A 345 -11.72 6.57 46.20
N ASP A 346 -12.48 5.49 46.40
CA ASP A 346 -12.72 4.93 47.73
C ASP A 346 -12.81 3.39 47.63
N THR A 347 -12.39 2.76 48.72
CA THR A 347 -11.86 1.41 48.81
C THR A 347 -12.94 0.32 48.86
N ALA A 348 -12.58 -0.89 48.39
CA ALA A 348 -13.16 -2.21 48.68
C ALA A 348 -14.34 -2.73 47.82
N GLY A 349 -14.03 -3.69 46.92
CA GLY A 349 -14.99 -4.58 46.28
C GLY A 349 -14.38 -5.40 45.14
N GLN A 350 -14.08 -6.68 45.38
CA GLN A 350 -13.61 -7.64 44.37
C GLN A 350 -14.65 -7.84 43.25
N PRO A 351 -14.29 -7.88 41.94
CA PRO A 351 -15.22 -8.19 40.87
C PRO A 351 -15.42 -9.70 40.70
N ALA A 352 -16.66 -10.11 40.37
CA ALA A 352 -17.07 -11.49 40.16
C ALA A 352 -16.29 -12.22 39.05
N PRO A 353 -16.09 -13.55 39.14
CA PRO A 353 -15.22 -14.30 38.24
C PRO A 353 -15.84 -14.48 36.84
N LYS A 354 -15.02 -14.27 35.81
CA LYS A 354 -15.34 -14.59 34.41
C LYS A 354 -15.63 -16.08 34.27
N TRP A 355 -16.82 -16.40 33.74
CA TRP A 355 -17.27 -17.76 33.45
C TRP A 355 -16.40 -18.41 32.35
N TRP A 356 -15.88 -19.60 32.63
CA TRP A 356 -14.93 -20.34 31.79
C TRP A 356 -15.53 -20.86 30.47
N GLY A 357 -16.87 -20.86 30.33
CA GLY A 357 -17.58 -21.44 29.17
C GLY A 357 -17.40 -20.68 27.84
N GLN A 358 -16.84 -19.47 27.84
CA GLN A 358 -16.54 -18.70 26.62
C GLN A 358 -15.14 -18.95 26.04
N SER A 359 -14.31 -19.78 26.67
CA SER A 359 -12.95 -20.04 26.20
C SER A 359 -12.89 -21.25 25.27
N MET A 360 -12.69 -21.00 23.97
CA MET A 360 -12.42 -22.04 22.95
C MET A 360 -11.18 -22.90 23.29
N THR A 361 -10.26 -22.37 24.10
CA THR A 361 -9.06 -23.09 24.56
C THR A 361 -9.40 -24.14 25.61
N ILE A 362 -10.38 -23.86 26.48
CA ILE A 362 -10.86 -24.80 27.49
C ILE A 362 -11.66 -25.92 26.82
N TRP A 363 -12.48 -25.59 25.81
CA TRP A 363 -13.20 -26.60 25.03
C TRP A 363 -12.28 -27.53 24.23
N GLY A 364 -11.20 -27.01 23.63
CA GLY A 364 -10.20 -27.83 22.94
C GLY A 364 -9.51 -28.83 23.89
N ALA A 365 -9.21 -28.41 25.12
CA ALA A 365 -8.64 -29.29 26.15
C ALA A 365 -9.64 -30.36 26.64
N VAL A 366 -10.92 -29.99 26.82
CA VAL A 366 -11.97 -30.91 27.27
C VAL A 366 -12.29 -31.97 26.21
N VAL A 367 -12.40 -31.60 24.92
CA VAL A 367 -12.64 -32.56 23.82
C VAL A 367 -11.45 -33.51 23.66
N THR A 368 -10.22 -33.00 23.78
CA THR A 368 -9.01 -33.83 23.69
C THR A 368 -8.88 -34.79 24.89
N ALA A 369 -9.22 -34.34 26.09
CA ALA A 369 -9.25 -35.17 27.29
C ALA A 369 -10.36 -36.24 27.21
N LEU A 370 -11.55 -35.90 26.70
CA LEU A 370 -12.63 -36.87 26.50
C LEU A 370 -12.27 -37.90 25.42
N ALA A 371 -11.66 -37.48 24.30
CA ALA A 371 -11.25 -38.39 23.24
C ALA A 371 -10.11 -39.35 23.63
N THR A 372 -9.31 -39.00 24.65
CA THR A 372 -8.22 -39.86 25.15
C THR A 372 -8.64 -40.73 26.32
N VAL A 373 -9.53 -40.25 27.18
CA VAL A 373 -9.99 -41.00 28.37
C VAL A 373 -11.14 -41.95 28.04
N VAL A 374 -12.07 -41.58 27.15
CA VAL A 374 -13.26 -42.39 26.83
C VAL A 374 -12.92 -43.75 26.20
N PRO A 375 -11.95 -43.90 25.29
CA PRO A 375 -11.58 -45.22 24.76
C PRO A 375 -10.91 -46.14 25.81
N VAL A 376 -10.26 -45.54 26.83
CA VAL A 376 -9.53 -46.28 27.87
C VAL A 376 -10.43 -46.67 29.03
N VAL A 377 -11.42 -45.84 29.37
CA VAL A 377 -12.32 -46.04 30.53
C VAL A 377 -13.69 -46.59 30.09
N GLY A 378 -14.12 -46.33 28.84
CA GLY A 378 -15.42 -46.72 28.29
C GLY A 378 -15.80 -48.20 28.49
N PRO A 379 -14.90 -49.16 28.23
CA PRO A 379 -15.17 -50.59 28.47
C PRO A 379 -15.35 -50.96 29.95
N VAL A 380 -14.78 -50.18 30.87
CA VAL A 380 -14.83 -50.44 32.33
C VAL A 380 -16.11 -49.89 32.97
N VAL A 381 -16.79 -48.93 32.33
CA VAL A 381 -18.03 -48.30 32.84
C VAL A 381 -19.28 -48.66 32.01
N GLY A 382 -19.15 -49.54 31.01
CA GLY A 382 -20.28 -50.08 30.25
C GLY A 382 -20.96 -49.09 29.30
N VAL A 383 -20.24 -48.06 28.83
CA VAL A 383 -20.80 -47.06 27.90
C VAL A 383 -20.17 -47.25 26.52
N ASP A 384 -20.93 -47.87 25.60
CA ASP A 384 -20.53 -48.08 24.22
C ASP A 384 -21.03 -46.92 23.36
N ILE A 385 -20.13 -45.99 23.00
CA ILE A 385 -20.47 -44.88 22.11
C ILE A 385 -20.08 -45.28 20.68
N THR A 386 -21.02 -45.89 19.96
CA THR A 386 -20.83 -46.27 18.55
C THR A 386 -20.58 -45.05 17.66
N GLY A 387 -19.68 -45.22 16.67
CA GLY A 387 -19.21 -44.18 15.75
C GLY A 387 -20.27 -43.42 14.95
N GLU A 388 -21.53 -43.87 15.00
CA GLU A 388 -22.68 -43.16 14.44
C GLU A 388 -23.02 -41.86 15.20
N ALA A 389 -22.84 -41.84 16.54
CA ALA A 389 -23.11 -40.66 17.37
C ALA A 389 -22.13 -39.50 17.09
N ILE A 390 -20.90 -39.83 16.68
CA ILE A 390 -19.86 -38.86 16.30
C ILE A 390 -20.17 -38.28 14.91
N ARG A 391 -20.79 -39.08 14.01
CA ARG A 391 -21.15 -38.64 12.66
C ARG A 391 -22.38 -37.72 12.62
N GLN A 392 -23.35 -37.92 13.52
CA GLN A 392 -24.49 -36.97 13.67
C GLN A 392 -24.11 -35.66 14.40
N ALA A 393 -22.94 -35.58 15.05
CA ALA A 393 -22.49 -34.40 15.78
C ALA A 393 -22.16 -33.18 14.90
N GLY A 394 -22.14 -33.33 13.57
CA GLY A 394 -22.01 -32.22 12.63
C GLY A 394 -23.25 -31.33 12.51
N GLY A 395 -24.42 -31.75 13.02
CA GLY A 395 -25.70 -31.10 12.73
C GLY A 395 -26.31 -30.23 13.83
N GLN A 396 -26.16 -30.59 15.12
CA GLN A 396 -26.86 -29.88 16.20
C GLN A 396 -26.06 -29.88 17.50
N ALA A 397 -25.37 -28.76 17.77
CA ALA A 397 -24.55 -28.60 18.97
C ALA A 397 -25.36 -28.70 20.28
N VAL A 398 -26.66 -28.36 20.27
CA VAL A 398 -27.50 -28.17 21.46
C VAL A 398 -27.73 -29.46 22.28
N GLN A 399 -27.89 -30.62 21.65
CA GLN A 399 -28.16 -31.88 22.37
C GLN A 399 -26.90 -32.51 22.96
N VAL A 400 -25.73 -32.27 22.34
CA VAL A 400 -24.42 -32.68 22.88
C VAL A 400 -24.13 -31.96 24.20
N PHE A 401 -24.56 -30.70 24.37
CA PHE A 401 -24.37 -29.94 25.62
C PHE A 401 -25.05 -30.59 26.83
N GLN A 402 -26.25 -31.18 26.67
CA GLN A 402 -26.96 -31.79 27.79
C GLN A 402 -26.34 -33.14 28.20
N ALA A 403 -25.91 -33.95 27.22
CA ALA A 403 -25.28 -35.24 27.49
C ALA A 403 -23.87 -35.08 28.10
N VAL A 404 -23.06 -34.16 27.57
CA VAL A 404 -21.71 -33.88 28.08
C VAL A 404 -21.77 -33.18 29.45
N GLY A 405 -22.73 -32.27 29.65
CA GLY A 405 -22.96 -31.63 30.95
C GLY A 405 -23.33 -32.64 32.05
N GLY A 406 -24.17 -33.63 31.72
CA GLY A 406 -24.53 -34.71 32.65
C GLY A 406 -23.34 -35.60 33.06
N LEU A 407 -22.48 -35.96 32.10
CA LEU A 407 -21.28 -36.76 32.34
C LEU A 407 -20.25 -36.02 33.21
N VAL A 408 -20.02 -34.74 32.94
CA VAL A 408 -19.09 -33.90 33.75
C VAL A 408 -19.63 -33.71 35.17
N GLY A 409 -20.93 -33.49 35.34
CA GLY A 409 -21.56 -33.40 36.67
C GLY A 409 -21.40 -34.68 37.49
N THR A 410 -21.51 -35.83 36.84
CA THR A 410 -21.40 -37.15 37.52
C THR A 410 -19.95 -37.44 37.90
N ALA A 411 -18.99 -37.15 37.00
CA ALA A 411 -17.56 -37.30 37.28
C ALA A 411 -17.08 -36.37 38.42
N LEU A 412 -17.55 -35.11 38.45
CA LEU A 412 -17.22 -34.17 39.54
C LEU A 412 -17.82 -34.61 40.88
N THR A 413 -19.00 -35.24 40.88
CA THR A 413 -19.62 -35.78 42.09
C THR A 413 -18.83 -36.97 42.64
N ILE A 414 -18.35 -37.85 41.75
CA ILE A 414 -17.49 -38.98 42.12
C ILE A 414 -16.14 -38.47 42.66
N TRP A 415 -15.53 -37.50 42.00
CA TRP A 415 -14.26 -36.90 42.43
C TRP A 415 -14.38 -36.16 43.76
N GLY A 416 -15.47 -35.44 43.98
CA GLY A 416 -15.77 -34.81 45.26
C GLY A 416 -15.90 -35.82 46.40
N ARG A 417 -16.52 -36.98 46.15
CA ARG A 417 -16.60 -38.08 47.13
C ARG A 417 -15.23 -38.70 47.44
N ILE A 418 -14.35 -38.86 46.45
CA ILE A 418 -12.99 -39.43 46.63
C ILE A 418 -12.09 -38.46 47.39
N ARG A 419 -12.20 -37.14 47.14
CA ARG A 419 -11.35 -36.14 47.80
C ARG A 419 -11.73 -35.91 49.26
N ALA A 420 -13.01 -36.07 49.61
CA ALA A 420 -13.50 -35.96 50.99
C ALA A 420 -13.01 -37.10 51.91
N THR A 421 -12.43 -38.18 51.37
CA THR A 421 -11.94 -39.32 52.16
C THR A 421 -10.45 -39.28 52.50
N HIS A 422 -9.72 -38.21 52.15
CA HIS A 422 -8.32 -38.05 52.58
C HIS A 422 -8.23 -37.36 53.96
N PRO A 423 -7.65 -37.98 55.00
CA PRO A 423 -7.49 -37.34 56.30
C PRO A 423 -6.41 -36.25 56.23
N LEU A 424 -6.70 -35.09 56.81
CA LEU A 424 -5.77 -33.95 56.90
C LEU A 424 -4.60 -34.27 57.84
N GLU A 425 -3.36 -34.17 57.35
CA GLU A 425 -2.14 -34.26 58.16
C GLU A 425 -2.00 -33.04 59.08
N ARG A 426 -1.79 -33.31 60.37
CA ARG A 426 -1.56 -32.29 61.41
C ARG A 426 -0.09 -31.85 61.37
N ARG A 427 0.17 -30.58 61.08
CA ARG A 427 1.50 -29.97 61.17
C ARG A 427 1.73 -29.44 62.59
N ASP A 428 2.72 -30.00 63.29
CA ASP A 428 3.13 -29.50 64.59
C ASP A 428 3.91 -28.18 64.46
N MET A 429 3.43 -27.14 65.15
CA MET A 429 4.11 -25.85 65.26
C MET A 429 4.91 -25.79 66.56
N ASN A 430 6.23 -25.68 66.45
CA ASN A 430 7.10 -25.49 67.59
C ASN A 430 7.17 -23.99 67.93
N ILE A 431 6.61 -23.60 69.07
CA ILE A 431 6.71 -22.25 69.62
C ILE A 431 7.93 -22.21 70.54
N ARG A 432 8.91 -21.35 70.24
CA ARG A 432 10.00 -21.01 71.17
C ARG A 432 9.47 -19.96 72.14
N ILE A 433 9.53 -20.28 73.44
CA ILE A 433 9.25 -19.37 74.57
C ILE A 433 10.48 -18.50 74.81
#